data_AF-A0A3A1P2P6-F1
#
_entry.id   AF-A0A3A1P2P6-F1
#
_cell.length_a   1.000
_cell.length_b   1.000
_cell.length_c   1.000
_cell.angle_alpha   90.00
_cell.angle_beta   90.00
_cell.angle_gamma   90.00
#
_symmetry.space_group_name_H-M   'P 1'
#
loop_
_entity.id
_entity.type
_entity.pdbx_description
1 polymer ?
#
loop_
_entity_poly.entity_id
_entity_poly.type
_entity_poly.pdbx_seq_one_letter_code
_entity_poly.pdbx_strand_id
1 'polypeptide(L)'
;MKVKLDFVSNSSSTSFVYISEGDLEKEDFFKAAGVSPDSPVSDLFGQMFYELSSRIREGTLLSSSDEIDDLDERHEFTAETIAKMKDAVSKGQKVIVSQLSSENNLPEMMMCTSIFEIDSDKFHINAYSNYW
;
A
#
# COMPACT_ATOMS: atom_id res chain seq x y z
N MET A 1 16.31 -33.35 3.25
CA MET A 1 16.54 -32.43 2.10
C MET A 1 15.41 -31.40 2.12
N LYS A 2 15.66 -30.17 2.59
CA LYS A 2 14.69 -29.07 2.50
C LYS A 2 15.01 -28.29 1.23
N VAL A 3 14.22 -28.48 0.19
CA VAL A 3 14.37 -27.72 -1.05
C VAL A 3 13.68 -26.38 -0.83
N LYS A 4 14.47 -25.30 -0.78
CA LYS A 4 13.99 -23.92 -0.81
C LYS A 4 13.83 -23.54 -2.28
N LEU A 5 12.62 -23.66 -2.80
CA LEU A 5 12.27 -23.09 -4.10
C LEU A 5 11.77 -21.68 -3.81
N ASP A 6 12.70 -20.74 -3.66
CA ASP A 6 12.40 -19.31 -3.57
C ASP A 6 11.88 -18.84 -4.95
N PHE A 7 10.63 -19.20 -5.28
CA PHE A 7 9.84 -18.46 -6.26
C PHE A 7 9.15 -17.35 -5.48
N VAL A 8 9.40 -16.09 -5.87
CA VAL A 8 8.53 -14.98 -5.50
C VAL A 8 7.24 -15.21 -6.26
N SER A 9 6.27 -15.92 -5.66
CA SER A 9 4.92 -15.90 -6.19
C SER A 9 4.38 -14.50 -5.92
N ASN A 10 3.78 -13.87 -6.94
CA ASN A 10 2.88 -12.79 -6.66
C ASN A 10 1.80 -13.33 -5.71
N SER A 11 1.40 -12.51 -4.74
CA SER A 11 0.23 -12.85 -3.95
C SER A 11 -0.99 -12.74 -4.85
N SER A 12 -2.01 -13.58 -4.66
CA SER A 12 -3.28 -13.41 -5.37
C SER A 12 -3.92 -12.06 -5.04
N SER A 13 -3.54 -11.49 -3.90
CA SER A 13 -3.92 -10.15 -3.49
C SER A 13 -2.92 -9.56 -2.48
N THR A 14 -2.80 -8.24 -2.45
CA THR A 14 -1.92 -7.54 -1.50
C THR A 14 -2.70 -6.43 -0.82
N SER A 15 -2.93 -6.58 0.48
CA SER A 15 -3.52 -5.54 1.33
C SER A 15 -2.48 -4.47 1.64
N PHE A 16 -2.90 -3.22 1.65
CA PHE A 16 -2.05 -2.08 1.98
C PHE A 16 -2.81 -1.03 2.77
N VAL A 17 -2.06 -0.21 3.51
CA VAL A 17 -2.56 1.00 4.16
C VAL A 17 -1.98 2.22 3.46
N TYR A 18 -2.80 3.25 3.29
CA TYR A 18 -2.43 4.59 2.84
C TYR A 18 -2.68 5.58 3.99
N ILE A 19 -1.64 6.33 4.35
CA ILE A 19 -1.69 7.35 5.39
C ILE A 19 -1.28 8.68 4.77
N SER A 20 -2.10 9.72 4.91
CA SER A 20 -1.79 11.05 4.34
C SER A 20 -2.65 12.15 4.95
N GLU A 21 -2.21 13.40 4.81
CA GLU A 21 -3.03 14.58 5.07
C GLU A 21 -3.97 14.93 3.90
N GLY A 22 -3.71 14.38 2.71
CA GLY A 22 -4.40 14.72 1.47
C GLY A 22 -4.58 13.54 0.52
N ASP A 23 -4.92 13.87 -0.72
CA ASP A 23 -5.06 12.87 -1.79
C ASP A 23 -3.68 12.56 -2.40
N LEU A 24 -3.56 11.37 -3.01
CA LEU A 24 -2.32 10.96 -3.64
C LEU A 24 -2.17 11.70 -4.97
N GLU A 25 -1.12 12.52 -5.08
CA GLU A 25 -0.80 13.25 -6.30
C GLU A 25 0.27 12.52 -7.13
N LYS A 26 0.17 12.66 -8.46
CA LYS A 26 1.04 11.92 -9.39
C LYS A 26 2.50 12.32 -9.25
N GLU A 27 2.78 13.63 -9.12
CA GLU A 27 4.17 14.10 -8.95
C GLU A 27 4.79 13.57 -7.66
N ASP A 28 4.00 13.51 -6.58
CA ASP A 28 4.48 13.01 -5.28
C ASP A 28 4.75 11.51 -5.33
N PHE A 29 3.89 10.73 -6.01
CA PHE A 29 4.12 9.30 -6.25
C PHE A 29 5.38 9.06 -7.09
N PHE A 30 5.56 9.78 -8.20
CA PHE A 30 6.74 9.64 -9.06
C PHE A 30 8.03 9.99 -8.31
N LYS A 31 8.00 11.06 -7.52
CA LYS A 31 9.13 11.47 -6.69
C LYS A 31 9.47 10.40 -5.64
N ALA A 32 8.47 9.86 -4.94
CA ALA A 32 8.67 8.83 -3.92
C ALA A 32 9.15 7.50 -4.54
N ALA A 33 8.68 7.15 -5.73
CA ALA A 33 9.12 5.99 -6.48
C ALA A 33 10.51 6.15 -7.15
N GLY A 34 11.07 7.37 -7.15
CA GLY A 34 12.35 7.67 -7.80
C GLY A 34 12.29 7.62 -9.33
N VAL A 35 11.10 7.85 -9.92
CA VAL A 35 10.87 7.74 -11.37
C VAL A 35 10.85 9.11 -12.02
N SER A 36 11.74 9.30 -12.99
CA SER A 36 11.70 10.49 -13.85
C SER A 36 10.54 10.40 -14.86
N PRO A 37 9.79 11.50 -15.11
CA PRO A 37 8.74 11.55 -16.13
C PRO A 37 9.21 11.18 -17.53
N ASP A 38 10.49 11.41 -17.85
CA ASP A 38 11.08 11.10 -19.16
C ASP A 38 11.69 9.69 -19.23
N SER A 39 11.59 8.89 -18.17
CA SER A 39 12.18 7.55 -18.16
C SER A 39 11.37 6.55 -18.99
N PRO A 40 12.00 5.48 -19.51
CA PRO A 40 11.30 4.43 -20.26
C PRO A 40 10.21 3.68 -19.46
N VAL A 41 10.21 3.80 -18.13
CA VAL A 41 9.23 3.16 -17.23
C VAL A 41 8.13 4.13 -16.78
N SER A 42 8.20 5.40 -17.20
CA SER A 42 7.26 6.45 -16.80
C SER A 42 5.80 6.07 -17.07
N ASP A 43 5.51 5.47 -18.24
CA ASP A 43 4.15 5.05 -18.59
C ASP A 43 3.62 3.96 -17.64
N LEU A 44 4.47 2.99 -17.26
CA LEU A 44 4.09 1.93 -16.33
C LEU A 44 3.78 2.50 -14.95
N PHE A 45 4.63 3.37 -14.42
CA PHE A 45 4.40 4.03 -13.13
C PHE A 45 3.20 4.98 -13.18
N GLY A 46 2.94 5.61 -14.32
CA GLY A 46 1.72 6.37 -14.55
C GLY A 46 0.48 5.51 -14.39
N GLN A 47 0.47 4.32 -14.97
CA GLN A 47 -0.62 3.36 -14.81
C GLN A 47 -0.74 2.84 -13.38
N MET A 48 0.38 2.49 -12.73
CA MET A 48 0.41 2.08 -11.31
C MET A 48 -0.20 3.16 -10.40
N PHE A 49 0.12 4.43 -10.63
CA PHE A 49 -0.47 5.55 -9.91
C PHE A 49 -2.00 5.57 -10.06
N TYR A 50 -2.53 5.40 -11.27
CA TYR A 50 -3.97 5.42 -11.50
C TYR A 50 -4.69 4.26 -10.80
N GLU A 51 -4.13 3.06 -10.86
CA GLU A 51 -4.67 1.88 -10.16
C GLU A 51 -4.65 2.09 -8.65
N LEU A 52 -3.51 2.51 -8.10
CA LEU A 52 -3.34 2.77 -6.68
C LEU A 52 -4.30 3.87 -6.20
N SER A 53 -4.44 4.95 -6.96
CA SER A 53 -5.39 6.03 -6.66
C SER A 53 -6.85 5.58 -6.75
N SER A 54 -7.18 4.63 -7.64
CA SER A 54 -8.52 4.03 -7.67
C SER A 54 -8.77 3.20 -6.42
N ARG A 55 -7.82 2.33 -6.06
CA ARG A 55 -7.93 1.47 -4.88
C ARG A 55 -7.96 2.25 -3.58
N ILE A 56 -7.23 3.36 -3.47
CA ILE A 56 -7.32 4.25 -2.30
C ILE A 56 -8.72 4.89 -2.21
N ARG A 57 -9.29 5.36 -3.34
CA ARG A 57 -10.64 5.95 -3.35
C ARG A 57 -11.75 4.95 -3.02
N GLU A 58 -11.56 3.69 -3.43
CA GLU A 58 -12.47 2.57 -3.13
C GLU A 58 -12.21 1.95 -1.75
N GLY A 59 -11.13 2.34 -1.07
CA GLY A 59 -10.69 1.77 0.20
C GLY A 59 -11.58 2.15 1.39
N THR A 60 -11.34 1.47 2.50
CA THR A 60 -12.03 1.72 3.77
C THR A 60 -11.27 2.78 4.56
N LEU A 61 -11.91 3.93 4.79
CA LEU A 61 -11.39 4.98 5.67
C LEU A 61 -11.57 4.54 7.13
N LEU A 62 -10.47 4.59 7.89
CA LEU A 62 -10.46 4.36 9.33
C LEU A 62 -10.37 5.70 10.04
N SER A 63 -11.25 5.89 11.01
CA SER A 63 -11.49 7.16 11.70
C SER A 63 -11.22 7.11 13.21
N SER A 64 -11.02 5.91 13.76
CA SER A 64 -10.83 5.70 15.20
C SER A 64 -9.79 4.63 15.50
N SER A 65 -9.26 4.65 16.73
CA SER A 65 -8.39 3.58 17.24
C SER A 65 -9.09 2.24 17.30
N ASP A 66 -10.39 2.22 17.61
CA ASP A 66 -11.19 1.01 17.80
C ASP A 66 -11.33 0.26 16.46
N GLU A 67 -11.54 0.97 15.35
CA GLU A 67 -11.55 0.39 14.00
C GLU A 67 -10.18 -0.20 13.59
N ILE A 68 -9.08 0.32 14.14
CA ILE A 68 -7.73 -0.21 13.92
C ILE A 68 -7.48 -1.43 14.82
N ASP A 69 -8.00 -1.46 16.03
CA ASP A 69 -7.91 -2.62 16.93
C ASP A 69 -8.58 -3.85 16.29
N ASP A 70 -9.74 -3.67 15.65
CA ASP A 70 -10.42 -4.73 14.89
C ASP A 70 -9.56 -5.31 13.74
N LEU A 71 -8.65 -4.51 13.15
CA LEU A 71 -7.70 -4.97 12.12
C LEU A 71 -6.52 -5.72 12.72
N ASP A 72 -6.06 -5.28 13.90
CA ASP A 72 -4.98 -5.92 14.65
C ASP A 72 -5.39 -7.32 15.12
N GLU A 73 -6.64 -7.48 15.58
CA GLU A 73 -7.22 -8.78 15.95
C GLU A 73 -7.26 -9.76 14.76
N ARG A 74 -7.39 -9.25 13.53
CA ARG A 74 -7.34 -10.06 12.30
C ARG A 74 -5.92 -10.35 11.82
N HIS A 75 -4.91 -9.79 12.48
CA HIS A 75 -3.48 -9.93 12.14
C HIS A 75 -3.19 -9.63 10.66
N GLU A 76 -3.88 -8.64 10.08
CA GLU A 76 -3.70 -8.29 8.66
C GLU A 76 -2.39 -7.51 8.42
N PHE A 77 -1.94 -6.74 9.42
CA PHE A 77 -0.78 -5.87 9.36
C PHE A 77 0.19 -6.13 10.51
N THR A 78 1.45 -5.72 10.35
CA THR A 78 2.44 -5.81 11.42
C THR A 78 2.10 -4.85 12.57
N ALA A 79 2.56 -5.17 13.79
CA ALA A 79 2.37 -4.32 14.96
C ALA A 79 2.93 -2.89 14.77
N GLU A 80 4.01 -2.74 13.99
CA GLU A 80 4.58 -1.44 13.63
C GLU A 80 3.63 -0.64 12.73
N THR A 81 3.07 -1.27 11.70
CA THR A 81 2.07 -0.66 10.82
C THR A 81 0.84 -0.24 11.62
N ILE A 82 0.33 -1.10 12.52
CA ILE A 82 -0.80 -0.79 13.41
C ILE A 82 -0.50 0.41 14.32
N ALA A 83 0.69 0.47 14.92
CA ALA A 83 1.09 1.60 15.74
C ALA A 83 1.13 2.92 14.93
N LYS A 84 1.64 2.87 13.70
CA LYS A 84 1.69 4.02 12.79
C LYS A 84 0.28 4.49 12.38
N MET A 85 -0.65 3.55 12.15
CA MET A 85 -2.06 3.85 11.86
C MET A 85 -2.73 4.57 13.03
N LYS A 86 -2.54 4.09 14.26
CA LYS A 86 -3.12 4.71 15.46
C LYS A 86 -2.60 6.13 15.69
N ASP A 87 -1.29 6.31 15.53
CA ASP A 87 -0.67 7.64 15.62
C ASP A 87 -1.22 8.59 14.55
N ALA A 88 -1.35 8.13 13.31
CA ALA A 88 -1.90 8.92 12.21
C ALA A 88 -3.36 9.36 12.44
N VAL A 89 -4.24 8.43 12.89
CA VAL A 89 -5.61 8.77 13.26
C VAL A 89 -5.64 9.80 14.39
N SER A 90 -4.78 9.65 15.40
CA SER A 90 -4.71 10.62 16.53
C SER A 90 -4.29 12.03 16.08
N LYS A 91 -3.55 12.13 14.99
CA LYS A 91 -3.12 13.38 14.35
C LYS A 91 -4.15 13.94 13.36
N GLY A 92 -5.28 13.25 13.16
CA GLY A 92 -6.32 13.64 12.21
C GLY A 92 -5.95 13.40 10.75
N GLN A 93 -4.97 12.53 10.49
CA GLN A 93 -4.60 12.13 9.13
C GLN A 93 -5.61 11.11 8.58
N LYS A 94 -5.73 11.04 7.25
CA LYS A 94 -6.51 10.01 6.57
C LYS A 94 -5.75 8.69 6.68
N VAL A 95 -6.39 7.65 7.19
CA VAL A 95 -5.88 6.27 7.18
C VAL A 95 -6.85 5.43 6.38
N ILE A 96 -6.40 4.89 5.26
CA ILE A 96 -7.24 4.12 4.33
C ILE A 96 -6.62 2.74 4.15
N VAL A 97 -7.41 1.68 4.36
CA VAL A 97 -7.02 0.31 4.06
C VAL A 97 -7.67 -0.14 2.77
N SER A 98 -6.89 -0.75 1.89
CA SER A 98 -7.37 -1.28 0.61
C SER A 98 -6.54 -2.48 0.16
N GLN A 99 -6.89 -3.04 -0.99
CA GLN A 99 -6.29 -4.26 -1.50
C GLN A 99 -6.07 -4.18 -3.01
N LEU A 100 -4.99 -4.78 -3.46
CA LEU A 100 -4.65 -5.02 -4.86
C LEU A 100 -4.95 -6.48 -5.22
N SER A 101 -5.36 -6.77 -6.45
CA SER A 101 -5.58 -8.13 -6.95
C SER A 101 -4.77 -8.44 -8.20
N SER A 102 -4.18 -9.64 -8.24
CA SER A 102 -3.40 -10.12 -9.39
C SER A 102 -4.27 -10.51 -10.59
N GLU A 103 -5.59 -10.57 -10.42
CA GLU A 103 -6.56 -10.89 -11.48
C GLU A 103 -6.94 -9.67 -12.33
N ASN A 104 -6.42 -8.50 -12.00
CA ASN A 104 -6.67 -7.24 -12.70
C ASN A 104 -5.61 -6.98 -13.79
N ASN A 105 -5.39 -5.70 -14.11
CA ASN A 105 -4.44 -5.30 -15.14
C ASN A 105 -2.96 -5.50 -14.71
N LEU A 106 -2.06 -5.42 -15.69
CA LEU A 106 -0.63 -5.61 -15.49
C LEU A 106 -0.03 -4.66 -14.43
N PRO A 107 -0.34 -3.35 -14.41
CA PRO A 107 0.15 -2.44 -13.36
C PRO A 107 -0.21 -2.90 -11.94
N GLU A 108 -1.48 -3.27 -11.70
CA GLU A 108 -1.93 -3.75 -10.39
C GLU A 108 -1.28 -5.09 -10.02
N MET A 109 -1.21 -6.01 -10.98
CA MET A 109 -0.55 -7.30 -10.82
C MET A 109 0.93 -7.16 -10.44
N MET A 110 1.63 -6.17 -11.00
CA MET A 110 3.03 -5.87 -10.67
C MET A 110 3.20 -5.32 -9.26
N MET A 111 2.15 -4.73 -8.68
CA MET A 111 2.13 -4.28 -7.29
C MET A 111 1.63 -5.36 -6.31
N CYS A 112 1.08 -6.48 -6.81
CA CYS A 112 0.71 -7.65 -6.01
C CYS A 112 1.94 -8.46 -5.59
N THR A 113 2.78 -7.82 -4.77
CA THR A 113 4.03 -8.38 -4.25
C THR A 113 3.82 -8.88 -2.83
N SER A 114 4.80 -9.62 -2.30
CA SER A 114 4.76 -10.06 -0.90
C SER A 114 4.76 -8.88 0.08
N ILE A 115 5.53 -7.84 -0.25
CA ILE A 115 5.81 -6.69 0.60
C ILE A 115 6.20 -5.51 -0.30
N PHE A 116 5.60 -4.33 -0.13
CA PHE A 116 6.12 -3.08 -0.64
C PHE A 116 5.82 -1.90 0.31
N GLU A 117 6.66 -0.88 0.23
CA GLU A 117 6.55 0.34 1.03
C GLU A 117 6.94 1.53 0.16
N ILE A 118 6.16 2.61 0.26
CA ILE A 118 6.45 3.90 -0.36
C ILE A 118 6.34 4.95 0.74
N ASP A 119 7.47 5.55 1.09
CA ASP A 119 7.54 6.59 2.12
C ASP A 119 7.86 7.94 1.48
N SER A 120 7.12 8.95 1.88
CA SER A 120 7.21 10.32 1.38
C SER A 120 6.88 11.29 2.51
N ASP A 121 7.35 12.52 2.39
CA ASP A 121 7.02 13.59 3.35
C ASP A 121 5.50 13.85 3.44
N LYS A 122 4.74 13.49 2.40
CA LYS A 122 3.31 13.79 2.27
C LYS A 122 2.39 12.61 2.53
N PHE A 123 2.87 11.39 2.24
CA PHE A 123 2.05 10.20 2.34
C PHE A 123 2.92 8.99 2.65
N HIS A 124 2.27 7.95 3.15
CA HIS A 124 2.90 6.67 3.42
C HIS A 124 2.01 5.55 2.91
N ILE A 125 2.59 4.62 2.16
CA ILE A 125 1.93 3.39 1.71
C ILE A 125 2.72 2.21 2.23
N ASN A 126 2.04 1.30 2.91
CA ASN A 126 2.68 0.12 3.47
C ASN A 126 1.81 -1.12 3.23
N ALA A 127 2.40 -2.13 2.61
CA ALA A 127 1.79 -3.42 2.33
C ALA A 127 2.48 -4.55 3.11
N TYR A 128 2.93 -4.26 4.34
CA TYR A 128 3.57 -5.25 5.20
C TYR A 128 2.49 -6.13 5.80
N SER A 129 2.22 -7.24 5.11
CA SER A 129 1.35 -8.28 5.61
C SER A 129 2.00 -8.98 6.80
N ASN A 130 1.21 -9.23 7.84
CA ASN A 130 1.61 -10.09 8.94
C ASN A 130 1.28 -11.55 8.60
N TYR A 131 1.92 -12.07 7.55
CA TYR A 131 2.07 -13.51 7.40
C TYR A 131 3.39 -13.89 8.10
N TRP A 132 3.33 -14.92 8.95
CA TRP A 132 4.37 -15.58 9.75
C TRP A 132 4.31 -15.35 11.27
#